data_AF-A0A7G5H7E4-F1
#
_entry.id   AF-A0A7G5H7E4-F1
#
_cell.length_a   1.000
_cell.length_b   1.000
_cell.length_c   1.000
_cell.angle_alpha   90.00
_cell.angle_beta   90.00
_cell.angle_gamma   90.00
#
_symmetry.space_group_name_H-M   'P 1'
#
loop_
_entity.id
_entity.type
_entity.pdbx_description
1 polymer ?
#
loop_
_entity_poly.entity_id
_entity_poly.type
_entity_poly.pdbx_seq_one_letter_code
_entity_poly.pdbx_strand_id
1 'polypeptide(L)'
;MHITHASHEAARNIETAIVLAKQGFKVRLLPIDNTPHIKNPDAYLIDQDVVVEFKHNYTPTASAIEREVRNAKKQADHILIHAMSSITKGELIRGLKLQIHRAENVLEVWIIWEEKLYRLTPTEIRDGTIERKIQ
;
A
#
# COMPACT_ATOMS: atom_id res chain seq x y z
N MET A 1 -12.49 -11.70 -20.82
CA MET A 1 -12.93 -11.39 -19.43
C MET A 1 -11.88 -10.53 -18.72
N HIS A 2 -11.70 -9.26 -19.12
CA HIS A 2 -10.68 -8.37 -18.52
C HIS A 2 -11.23 -6.99 -18.06
N ILE A 3 -12.55 -6.78 -18.16
CA ILE A 3 -13.18 -5.49 -17.83
C ILE A 3 -13.52 -5.43 -16.33
N THR A 4 -13.94 -6.55 -15.72
CA THR A 4 -14.39 -6.58 -14.33
C THR A 4 -13.27 -6.43 -13.33
N HIS A 5 -12.09 -7.04 -13.54
CA HIS A 5 -10.98 -6.89 -12.59
C HIS A 5 -10.45 -5.46 -12.54
N ALA A 6 -10.22 -4.84 -13.71
CA ALA A 6 -9.75 -3.46 -13.81
C ALA A 6 -10.76 -2.46 -13.24
N SER A 7 -12.08 -2.69 -13.40
CA SER A 7 -13.11 -1.79 -12.88
C SER A 7 -13.19 -1.80 -11.35
N HIS A 8 -13.04 -2.97 -10.72
CA HIS A 8 -13.04 -3.08 -9.26
C HIS A 8 -11.76 -2.48 -8.65
N GLU A 9 -10.62 -2.68 -9.31
CA GLU A 9 -9.34 -2.09 -8.88
C GLU A 9 -9.39 -0.55 -8.97
N ALA A 10 -9.89 -0.01 -10.09
CA ALA A 10 -10.07 1.43 -10.26
C ALA A 10 -10.99 2.03 -9.18
N ALA A 11 -12.11 1.38 -8.85
CA ALA A 11 -13.02 1.86 -7.81
C ALA A 11 -12.33 1.94 -6.43
N ARG A 12 -11.50 0.94 -6.08
CA ARG A 12 -10.77 0.91 -4.82
C ARG A 12 -9.63 1.93 -4.77
N ASN A 13 -8.98 2.17 -5.91
CA ASN A 13 -7.96 3.21 -6.03
C ASN A 13 -8.58 4.60 -5.83
N ILE A 14 -9.78 4.83 -6.39
CA ILE A 14 -10.55 6.06 -6.15
C ILE A 14 -10.90 6.21 -4.66
N GLU A 15 -11.41 5.16 -4.02
CA GLU A 15 -11.73 5.20 -2.59
C GLU A 15 -10.50 5.57 -1.74
N THR A 16 -9.35 4.97 -2.02
CA THR A 16 -8.10 5.25 -1.31
C THR A 16 -7.60 6.66 -1.57
N ALA A 17 -7.70 7.15 -2.81
CA ALA A 17 -7.37 8.52 -3.16
C ALA A 17 -8.27 9.53 -2.42
N ILE A 18 -9.56 9.22 -2.24
CA ILE A 18 -10.48 10.06 -1.45
C ILE A 18 -10.06 10.09 0.02
N VAL A 19 -9.70 8.95 0.62
CA VAL A 19 -9.23 8.91 2.02
C VAL A 19 -7.97 9.76 2.20
N LEU A 20 -7.00 9.62 1.29
CA LEU A 20 -5.79 10.44 1.29
C LEU A 20 -6.10 11.94 1.09
N ALA A 21 -7.02 12.28 0.18
CA ALA A 21 -7.43 13.66 -0.05
C ALA A 21 -8.08 14.29 1.21
N LYS A 22 -8.88 13.52 1.95
CA LYS A 22 -9.44 13.96 3.24
C LYS A 22 -8.37 14.22 4.30
N GLN A 23 -7.23 13.53 4.21
CA GLN A 23 -6.06 13.76 5.06
C GLN A 23 -5.15 14.88 4.54
N GLY A 24 -5.53 15.58 3.46
CA GLY A 24 -4.81 16.73 2.90
C GLY A 24 -3.82 16.40 1.79
N PHE A 25 -3.74 15.15 1.33
CA PHE A 25 -2.84 14.77 0.25
C PHE A 25 -3.41 15.15 -1.12
N LYS A 26 -2.55 15.67 -2.00
CA LYS A 26 -2.88 15.86 -3.42
C LYS A 26 -2.53 14.61 -4.21
N VAL A 27 -3.54 13.81 -4.53
CA VAL A 27 -3.39 12.53 -5.23
C VAL A 27 -3.74 12.69 -6.71
N ARG A 28 -2.85 12.23 -7.59
CA ARG A 28 -3.14 12.03 -9.02
C ARG A 28 -3.17 10.53 -9.30
N LEU A 29 -4.34 9.99 -9.60
CA LEU A 29 -4.45 8.62 -10.11
C LEU A 29 -3.85 8.55 -11.51
N LEU A 30 -3.07 7.51 -11.78
CA LEU A 30 -2.36 7.33 -13.04
C LEU A 30 -3.13 6.38 -13.97
N PRO A 31 -3.13 6.62 -15.28
CA PRO A 31 -3.74 5.72 -16.25
C PRO A 31 -2.88 4.45 -16.43
N ILE A 32 -3.52 3.37 -16.86
CA ILE A 32 -2.83 2.13 -17.21
C ILE A 32 -2.24 2.26 -18.63
N ASP A 33 -0.95 1.97 -18.75
CA ASP A 33 -0.23 1.79 -20.02
C ASP A 33 -0.12 0.28 -20.35
N ASN A 34 -0.65 -0.12 -21.50
CA ASN A 34 -0.64 -1.52 -21.94
C ASN A 34 0.65 -1.92 -22.70
N THR A 35 1.64 -1.03 -22.77
CA THR A 35 2.93 -1.32 -23.39
C THR A 35 3.66 -2.41 -22.59
N PRO A 36 4.13 -3.49 -23.25
CA PRO A 36 4.85 -4.56 -22.55
C PRO A 36 6.03 -4.04 -21.74
N HIS A 37 6.21 -4.57 -20.53
CA HIS A 37 7.31 -4.24 -19.60
C HIS A 37 7.26 -2.85 -18.96
N ILE A 38 6.21 -2.06 -19.19
CA ILE A 38 5.99 -0.81 -18.46
C ILE A 38 5.30 -1.09 -17.12
N LYS A 39 5.81 -0.48 -16.05
CA LYS A 39 5.20 -0.51 -14.72
C LYS A 39 4.01 0.43 -14.71
N ASN A 40 2.91 -0.01 -14.09
CA ASN A 40 1.65 0.76 -14.01
C ASN A 40 1.30 1.03 -12.55
N PRO A 41 2.01 1.94 -11.88
CA PRO A 41 1.69 2.33 -10.51
C PRO A 41 0.35 3.06 -10.46
N ASP A 42 -0.36 2.92 -9.35
CA ASP A 42 -1.73 3.43 -9.22
C ASP A 42 -1.82 4.96 -9.13
N ALA A 43 -0.88 5.59 -8.43
CA ALA A 43 -0.97 7.01 -8.10
C ALA A 43 0.37 7.73 -8.02
N TYR A 44 0.30 9.05 -8.16
CA TYR A 44 1.38 9.99 -7.86
C TYR A 44 0.91 10.99 -6.81
N LEU A 45 1.66 11.12 -5.72
CA LEU A 45 1.40 12.07 -4.64
C LEU A 45 2.21 13.34 -4.89
N ILE A 46 1.50 14.41 -5.24
CA ILE A 46 2.11 15.61 -5.83
C ILE A 46 3.04 16.32 -4.85
N ASP A 47 2.62 16.50 -3.60
CA ASP A 47 3.41 17.28 -2.63
C ASP A 47 4.60 16.48 -2.08
N GLN A 48 4.59 15.15 -2.20
CA GLN A 48 5.70 14.28 -1.80
C GLN A 48 6.62 13.91 -2.96
N ASP A 49 6.21 14.20 -4.20
CA ASP A 49 6.91 13.80 -5.42
C ASP A 49 7.22 12.28 -5.48
N VAL A 50 6.22 11.46 -5.10
CA VAL A 50 6.37 10.00 -5.08
C VAL A 50 5.28 9.29 -5.88
N VAL A 51 5.70 8.23 -6.55
CA VAL A 51 4.83 7.26 -7.21
C VAL A 51 4.52 6.12 -6.25
N VAL A 52 3.25 5.81 -6.08
CA VAL A 52 2.74 4.89 -5.06
C VAL A 52 1.87 3.81 -5.69
N GLU A 53 2.11 2.57 -5.29
CA GLU A 53 1.24 1.42 -5.59
C GLU A 53 0.26 1.21 -4.43
N PHE A 54 -1.02 1.14 -4.73
CA PHE A 54 -2.09 0.87 -3.77
C PHE A 54 -2.36 -0.63 -3.66
N LYS A 55 -2.60 -1.08 -2.43
CA LYS A 55 -3.10 -2.43 -2.13
C LYS A 55 -4.18 -2.35 -1.07
N HIS A 56 -5.15 -3.24 -1.16
CA HIS A 56 -6.30 -3.27 -0.26
C HIS A 56 -6.34 -4.60 0.47
N ASN A 57 -6.39 -4.55 1.79
CA ASN A 57 -6.50 -5.73 2.62
C ASN A 57 -7.94 -5.89 3.12
N TYR A 58 -8.63 -6.94 2.65
CA TYR A 58 -9.97 -7.31 3.10
C TYR A 58 -9.99 -8.56 4.00
N THR A 59 -8.92 -9.35 3.96
CA THR A 59 -8.78 -10.55 4.77
C THR A 59 -7.92 -10.24 5.99
N PRO A 60 -8.42 -10.41 7.23
CA PRO A 60 -7.73 -9.98 8.45
C PRO A 60 -6.64 -10.97 8.88
N THR A 61 -5.66 -11.23 8.02
CA THR A 61 -4.56 -12.16 8.29
C THR A 61 -3.20 -11.57 7.90
N ALA A 62 -2.15 -11.94 8.63
CA ALA A 62 -0.77 -11.57 8.31
C ALA A 62 -0.36 -12.02 6.91
N SER A 63 -0.82 -13.19 6.47
CA SER A 63 -0.52 -13.73 5.13
C SER A 63 -1.13 -12.89 3.99
N ALA A 64 -2.27 -12.24 4.23
CA ALA A 64 -2.86 -11.35 3.25
C ALA A 64 -2.01 -10.08 3.09
N ILE A 65 -1.59 -9.47 4.20
CA ILE A 65 -0.68 -8.31 4.19
C ILE A 65 0.66 -8.66 3.53
N GLU A 66 1.26 -9.79 3.90
CA GLU A 66 2.49 -10.29 3.30
C GLU A 66 2.38 -10.40 1.77
N ARG A 67 1.26 -10.96 1.29
CA ARG A 67 0.97 -11.07 -0.14
C ARG A 67 0.84 -9.72 -0.83
N GLU A 68 0.15 -8.77 -0.20
CA GLU A 68 0.00 -7.42 -0.75
C GLU A 68 1.37 -6.73 -0.92
N VAL A 69 2.23 -6.77 0.10
CA VAL A 69 3.61 -6.22 0.02
C VAL A 69 4.41 -6.92 -1.09
N ARG A 70 4.29 -8.25 -1.21
CA ARG A 70 5.02 -9.05 -2.19
C ARG A 70 4.66 -8.70 -3.63
N ASN A 71 3.40 -8.39 -3.86
CA ASN A 71 2.90 -8.00 -5.17
C ASN A 71 3.28 -6.55 -5.48
N ALA A 72 3.09 -5.65 -4.51
CA ALA A 72 3.31 -4.22 -4.71
C ALA A 72 4.78 -3.87 -4.97
N LYS A 73 5.73 -4.55 -4.31
CA LYS A 73 7.17 -4.30 -4.54
C LYS A 73 7.62 -4.49 -5.99
N LYS A 74 6.83 -5.19 -6.83
CA LYS A 74 7.15 -5.37 -8.25
C LYS A 74 6.81 -4.13 -9.09
N GLN A 75 5.90 -3.28 -8.60
CA GLN A 75 5.33 -2.16 -9.34
C GLN A 75 5.91 -0.81 -8.91
N ALA A 76 6.12 -0.59 -7.61
CA ALA A 76 6.63 0.67 -7.09
C ALA A 76 7.56 0.47 -5.88
N ASP A 77 8.34 1.52 -5.61
CA ASP A 77 9.24 1.60 -4.46
C ASP A 77 8.52 2.15 -3.22
N HIS A 78 7.42 2.89 -3.41
CA HIS A 78 6.49 3.29 -2.34
C HIS A 78 5.22 2.47 -2.45
N ILE A 79 4.83 1.84 -1.34
CA ILE A 79 3.65 0.99 -1.27
C ILE A 79 2.69 1.59 -0.27
N LEU A 80 1.40 1.67 -0.60
CA LEU A 80 0.36 2.02 0.34
C LEU A 80 -0.62 0.86 0.49
N ILE A 81 -0.77 0.38 1.73
CA ILE A 81 -1.74 -0.64 2.10
C ILE A 81 -2.91 0.01 2.82
N HIS A 82 -4.08 -0.05 2.21
CA HIS A 82 -5.34 0.33 2.85
C HIS A 82 -5.93 -0.92 3.54
N ALA A 83 -5.84 -0.96 4.88
CA ALA A 83 -6.37 -2.03 5.70
C ALA A 83 -7.87 -1.85 5.92
N MET A 84 -8.66 -2.47 5.04
CA MET A 84 -10.13 -2.43 5.02
C MET A 84 -10.76 -3.66 5.70
N SER A 85 -9.99 -4.36 6.54
CA SER A 85 -10.42 -5.53 7.29
C SER A 85 -10.34 -5.26 8.78
N SER A 86 -10.92 -6.13 9.60
CA SER A 86 -10.75 -6.12 11.05
C SER A 86 -9.39 -6.68 11.51
N ILE A 87 -8.33 -6.51 10.70
CA ILE A 87 -6.99 -7.00 11.02
C ILE A 87 -6.49 -6.38 12.32
N THR A 88 -5.94 -7.22 13.19
CA THR A 88 -5.34 -6.75 14.43
C THR A 88 -3.98 -6.12 14.16
N LYS A 89 -3.56 -5.19 15.02
CA LYS A 89 -2.20 -4.63 15.02
C LYS A 89 -1.12 -5.72 14.94
N GLY A 90 -1.29 -6.81 15.71
CA GLY A 90 -0.33 -7.92 15.73
C GLY A 90 -0.19 -8.62 14.38
N GLU A 91 -1.31 -8.94 13.73
CA GLU A 91 -1.30 -9.60 12.41
C GLU A 91 -0.82 -8.66 11.31
N LEU A 92 -1.16 -7.37 11.37
CA LEU A 92 -0.67 -6.35 10.46
C LEU A 92 0.87 -6.25 10.52
N ILE A 93 1.43 -6.04 11.71
CA ILE A 93 2.88 -5.93 11.92
C ILE A 93 3.59 -7.23 11.50
N ARG A 94 3.03 -8.38 11.87
CA ARG A 94 3.57 -9.69 11.50
C ARG A 94 3.62 -9.86 9.98
N GLY A 95 2.55 -9.51 9.27
CA GLY A 95 2.50 -9.61 7.81
C GLY A 95 3.55 -8.75 7.11
N LEU A 96 3.77 -7.52 7.60
CA LEU A 96 4.81 -6.64 7.09
C LEU A 96 6.20 -7.23 7.30
N LYS A 97 6.50 -7.68 8.53
CA LYS A 97 7.80 -8.30 8.88
C LYS A 97 8.11 -9.54 8.03
N LEU A 98 7.09 -10.34 7.71
CA LEU A 98 7.23 -11.54 6.87
C LEU A 98 7.71 -11.23 5.44
N GLN A 99 7.43 -10.06 4.88
CA GLN A 99 7.79 -9.77 3.48
C GLN A 99 8.84 -8.67 3.31
N ILE A 100 8.98 -7.74 4.26
CA ILE A 100 9.83 -6.56 4.11
C ILE A 100 11.33 -6.89 3.97
N HIS A 101 11.77 -8.04 4.51
CA HIS A 101 13.15 -8.50 4.36
C HIS A 101 13.47 -8.96 2.93
N ARG A 102 12.45 -9.24 2.11
CA ARG A 102 12.58 -9.64 0.70
C ARG A 102 12.17 -8.52 -0.26
N ALA A 103 12.00 -7.30 0.23
CA ALA A 103 11.51 -6.16 -0.53
C ALA A 103 12.59 -5.06 -0.57
N GLU A 104 13.75 -5.40 -1.13
CA GLU A 104 14.96 -4.54 -1.12
C GLU A 104 14.77 -3.22 -1.87
N ASN A 105 13.86 -3.19 -2.84
CA ASN A 105 13.56 -1.99 -3.62
C ASN A 105 12.52 -1.07 -2.95
N VAL A 106 11.87 -1.51 -1.87
CA VAL A 106 10.84 -0.71 -1.20
C VAL A 106 11.51 0.31 -0.28
N LEU A 107 11.19 1.59 -0.48
CA LEU A 107 11.71 2.71 0.31
C LEU A 107 10.82 3.02 1.51
N GLU A 108 9.51 3.03 1.32
CA GLU A 108 8.53 3.23 2.39
C GLU A 108 7.28 2.38 2.17
N VAL A 109 6.70 1.92 3.29
CA VAL A 109 5.37 1.33 3.36
C VAL A 109 4.46 2.27 4.13
N TRP A 110 3.41 2.72 3.47
CA TRP A 110 2.36 3.56 4.01
C TRP A 110 1.18 2.66 4.33
N ILE A 111 0.52 2.90 5.47
CA ILE A 111 -0.58 2.07 5.93
C ILE A 111 -1.71 2.98 6.35
N ILE A 112 -2.87 2.82 5.73
CA ILE A 112 -4.12 3.35 6.25
C ILE A 112 -4.75 2.24 7.09
N TRP A 113 -4.80 2.43 8.40
CA TRP A 113 -5.41 1.48 9.35
C TRP A 113 -6.20 2.28 10.38
N GLU A 114 -7.46 1.90 10.60
CA GLU A 114 -8.39 2.64 11.46
C GLU A 114 -8.45 4.15 11.11
N GLU A 115 -8.56 4.46 9.81
CA GLU A 115 -8.59 5.82 9.24
C GLU A 115 -7.35 6.69 9.48
N LYS A 116 -6.32 6.15 10.14
CA LYS A 116 -5.04 6.82 10.36
C LYS A 116 -4.00 6.36 9.35
N LEU A 117 -3.18 7.30 8.88
CA LEU A 117 -2.05 7.02 8.01
C LEU A 117 -0.76 6.87 8.84
N TYR A 118 -0.09 5.74 8.65
CA TYR A 118 1.23 5.45 9.21
C TYR A 118 2.25 5.34 8.07
N ARG A 119 3.39 6.01 8.21
CA ARG A 119 4.51 5.92 7.26
C ARG A 119 5.69 5.23 7.93
N LEU A 120 6.18 4.18 7.29
CA LEU A 120 7.16 3.27 7.87
C LEU A 120 8.26 2.99 6.85
N THR A 121 9.51 3.12 7.28
CA THR A 121 10.64 2.62 6.50
C THR A 121 10.81 1.10 6.73
N PRO A 122 11.46 0.38 5.79
CA PRO A 122 11.82 -1.02 6.01
C PRO A 122 12.59 -1.26 7.33
N THR A 123 13.44 -0.31 7.72
CA THR A 123 14.21 -0.38 8.98
C THR A 123 13.27 -0.34 10.19
N GLU A 124 12.32 0.59 10.22
CA GLU A 124 11.36 0.74 11.32
C GLU A 124 10.44 -0.48 11.47
N ILE A 125 10.17 -1.18 10.36
CA ILE A 125 9.43 -2.44 10.38
C ILE A 125 10.29 -3.56 10.97
N ARG A 126 11.59 -3.60 10.67
CA ARG A 126 12.52 -4.66 11.09
C ARG A 126 12.93 -4.53 12.56
N ASP A 127 13.28 -3.32 13.00
CA ASP A 127 13.83 -3.07 14.34
C ASP A 127 12.78 -3.01 15.45
N GLY A 128 11.50 -3.00 15.08
CA GLY A 128 10.38 -2.96 16.03
C GLY A 128 9.94 -1.55 16.42
N THR A 129 10.38 -0.52 15.71
CA THR A 129 9.88 0.85 15.87
C THR A 129 8.40 0.96 15.49
N ILE A 130 7.94 0.12 14.55
CA ILE A 130 6.54 0.02 14.13
C ILE A 130 5.56 -0.22 15.28
N GLU A 131 5.91 -1.04 16.27
CA GLU A 131 5.07 -1.34 17.45
C GLU A 131 4.75 -0.08 18.27
N ARG A 132 5.63 0.92 18.24
CA ARG A 132 5.46 2.19 18.94
C ARG A 132 4.71 3.21 18.10
N LYS A 133 4.88 3.19 16.77
CA LYS A 133 4.23 4.15 15.85
C LYS A 133 2.76 3.86 15.63
N ILE A 134 2.39 2.57 15.54
CA ILE A 134 0.99 2.15 15.36
C ILE A 134 0.34 2.07 16.75
N GLN A 135 -0.57 2.99 17.09
CA GLN A 135 -1.27 3.05 18.39
C GLN A 135 -2.78 3.05 18.23
#